data_AF-A0A536UZM4-F1
#
_entry.id   AF-A0A536UZM4-F1
#
_cell.length_a   1.000
_cell.length_b   1.000
_cell.length_c   1.000
_cell.angle_alpha   90.00
_cell.angle_beta   90.00
_cell.angle_gamma   90.00
#
_symmetry.space_group_name_H-M   'P 1'
#
loop_
_entity.id
_entity.type
_entity.pdbx_description
1 polymer ?
#
loop_
_entity_poly.entity_id
_entity_poly.type
_entity_poly.pdbx_seq_one_letter_code
_entity_poly.pdbx_strand_id
1 'polypeptide(L)'
;MRGIPPYLSLLKQAAAAWSNDRAASMGAALAFYSAFSLAPLLIIVIAVAGMIFGVDAARGAVSAQLGALLGPVGADALEKLLVAASTEGSGVVATVIGVAVLLVGATTVLVELQDDLDRIWEAPPRKESGLKSMLRARLLSVGLILGIGFLLVVSLVVGSTLAALAHQWRISVSNARTLFVLDFALSIVVFTVLFAILFKWLPYVKIAWRDVWAGALLTAVLFNAGRLAIGWYLGSSATASTYAAAGSFV
;
A
#
# COMPACT_ATOMS: atom_id res chain seq x y z
N MET A 1 2.60 -23.97 39.09
CA MET A 1 2.89 -22.91 38.09
C MET A 1 1.89 -23.06 36.95
N ARG A 2 0.81 -22.26 36.93
CA ARG A 2 -0.29 -22.39 35.95
C ARG A 2 0.19 -21.86 34.59
N GLY A 3 0.12 -22.73 33.59
CA GLY A 3 0.63 -22.51 32.24
C GLY A 3 -0.04 -21.34 31.53
N ILE A 4 0.79 -20.46 30.97
CA ILE A 4 0.32 -19.44 30.03
C ILE A 4 -0.23 -20.19 28.80
N PRO A 5 -1.42 -19.82 28.29
CA PRO A 5 -1.96 -20.45 27.10
C PRO A 5 -1.00 -20.30 25.91
N PRO A 6 -0.89 -21.30 25.02
CA PRO A 6 0.09 -21.32 23.94
C PRO A 6 -0.04 -20.12 22.97
N TYR A 7 -1.25 -19.60 22.78
CA TYR A 7 -1.48 -18.39 21.96
C TYR A 7 -0.95 -17.12 22.63
N LEU A 8 -1.02 -17.02 23.96
CA LEU A 8 -0.50 -15.87 24.72
C LEU A 8 1.02 -15.90 24.77
N SER A 9 1.65 -17.08 24.84
CA SER A 9 3.10 -17.19 24.69
C SER A 9 3.56 -16.80 23.28
N LEU A 10 2.82 -17.18 22.24
CA LEU A 10 3.13 -16.81 20.86
C LEU A 10 3.06 -15.29 20.66
N LEU A 11 2.00 -14.64 21.15
CA LEU A 11 1.87 -13.18 21.07
C LEU A 11 2.97 -12.45 21.83
N LYS A 12 3.36 -12.93 23.02
CA LYS A 12 4.48 -12.37 23.77
C LYS A 12 5.81 -12.53 23.04
N GLN A 13 6.06 -13.69 22.45
CA GLN A 13 7.26 -13.93 21.65
C GLN A 13 7.27 -13.03 20.40
N ALA A 14 6.15 -12.89 19.70
CA ALA A 14 6.02 -12.00 18.55
C ALA A 14 6.26 -10.53 18.91
N ALA A 15 5.73 -10.06 20.05
CA ALA A 15 5.97 -8.71 20.54
C ALA A 15 7.43 -8.47 20.94
N ALA A 16 8.07 -9.46 21.57
CA ALA A 16 9.49 -9.39 21.91
C ALA A 16 10.37 -9.36 20.65
N ALA A 17 10.08 -10.23 19.68
CA ALA A 17 10.77 -10.24 18.38
C ALA A 17 10.62 -8.91 17.65
N TRP A 18 9.39 -8.39 17.55
CA TRP A 18 9.10 -7.09 16.93
C TRP A 18 9.93 -5.94 17.55
N SER A 19 10.06 -5.94 18.88
CA SER A 19 10.89 -4.95 19.59
C SER A 19 12.38 -5.16 19.33
N ASN A 20 12.86 -6.41 19.41
CA ASN A 20 14.27 -6.76 19.21
C ASN A 20 14.75 -6.44 17.79
N ASP A 21 13.87 -6.65 16.80
CA ASP A 21 14.16 -6.37 15.40
C ASP A 21 14.09 -4.86 15.07
N ARG A 22 13.59 -4.04 15.99
CA ARG A 22 13.27 -2.62 15.76
C ARG A 22 12.29 -2.46 14.59
N ALA A 23 11.29 -3.33 14.53
CA ALA A 23 10.31 -3.37 13.44
C ALA A 23 9.48 -2.07 13.31
N ALA A 24 9.34 -1.28 14.39
CA ALA A 24 8.79 0.07 14.30
C ALA A 24 9.60 0.99 13.38
N SER A 25 10.94 0.95 13.50
CA SER A 25 11.85 1.76 12.70
C SER A 25 11.86 1.31 11.24
N MET A 26 11.77 0.00 10.99
CA MET A 26 11.64 -0.61 9.66
C MET A 26 10.37 -0.08 8.96
N GLY A 27 9.22 -0.14 9.65
CA GLY A 27 7.98 0.44 9.15
C GLY A 27 8.04 1.96 8.91
N ALA A 28 8.74 2.70 9.77
CA ALA A 28 8.93 4.15 9.60
C ALA A 28 9.81 4.49 8.38
N ALA A 29 10.91 3.75 8.17
CA ALA A 29 11.77 3.89 7.00
C ALA A 29 10.99 3.59 5.71
N LEU A 30 10.25 2.48 5.69
CA LEU A 30 9.42 2.10 4.56
C LEU A 30 8.36 3.17 4.25
N ALA A 31 7.69 3.73 5.27
CA ALA A 31 6.73 4.81 5.09
C ALA A 31 7.38 6.10 4.55
N PHE A 32 8.55 6.46 5.06
CA PHE A 32 9.32 7.62 4.60
C PHE A 32 9.72 7.46 3.12
N TYR A 33 10.37 6.36 2.76
CA TYR A 33 10.75 6.10 1.36
C TYR A 33 9.54 6.00 0.42
N SER A 34 8.43 5.42 0.90
CA SER A 34 7.17 5.36 0.14
C SER A 34 6.60 6.75 -0.11
N ALA A 35 6.53 7.61 0.91
CA ALA A 35 6.00 8.98 0.76
C ALA A 35 6.81 9.81 -0.25
N PHE A 36 8.14 9.72 -0.21
CA PHE A 36 9.01 10.44 -1.15
C PHE A 36 8.95 9.91 -2.58
N SER A 37 8.69 8.62 -2.77
CA SER A 37 8.56 8.00 -4.10
C SER A 37 7.15 8.12 -4.70
N LEU A 38 6.15 8.46 -3.88
CA LEU A 38 4.74 8.44 -4.26
C LEU A 38 4.43 9.43 -5.39
N ALA A 39 4.86 10.68 -5.29
CA ALA A 39 4.56 11.69 -6.30
C ALA A 39 5.18 11.34 -7.67
N PRO A 40 6.49 11.03 -7.80
CA PRO A 40 7.07 10.58 -9.06
C PRO A 40 6.37 9.34 -9.63
N LEU A 41 6.00 8.38 -8.77
CA LEU A 41 5.36 7.14 -9.19
C LEU A 41 4.03 7.41 -9.86
N LEU A 42 3.21 8.26 -9.26
CA LEU A 42 1.89 8.55 -9.78
C LEU A 42 1.92 9.36 -11.06
N ILE A 43 2.89 10.26 -11.24
CA ILE A 43 3.09 10.96 -12.52
C ILE A 43 3.30 9.94 -13.63
N ILE A 44 4.17 8.95 -13.42
CA ILE A 44 4.42 7.92 -14.43
C ILE A 44 3.20 7.03 -14.64
N VAL A 45 2.53 6.59 -13.57
CA VAL A 45 1.31 5.77 -13.70
C VAL A 45 0.23 6.52 -14.48
N ILE A 46 0.02 7.81 -14.20
CA ILE A 46 -0.94 8.65 -14.90
C ILE A 46 -0.50 8.90 -16.34
N ALA A 47 0.78 9.13 -16.60
CA ALA A 47 1.30 9.29 -17.97
C ALA A 47 1.10 8.02 -18.79
N VAL A 48 1.44 6.85 -18.25
CA VAL A 48 1.32 5.55 -18.94
C VAL A 48 -0.13 5.18 -19.17
N ALA A 49 -0.98 5.26 -18.13
CA ALA A 49 -2.41 5.01 -18.27
C ALA A 49 -3.08 6.05 -19.18
N GLY A 50 -2.62 7.30 -19.11
CA GLY A 50 -3.11 8.41 -19.92
C GLY A 50 -2.84 8.26 -21.42
N MET A 51 -1.76 7.56 -21.81
CA MET A 51 -1.51 7.21 -23.21
C MET A 51 -2.57 6.28 -23.81
N ILE A 52 -3.26 5.49 -22.98
CA ILE A 52 -4.24 4.49 -23.42
C ILE A 52 -5.67 5.00 -23.19
N PHE A 53 -5.94 5.58 -22.01
CA PHE A 53 -7.28 5.93 -21.54
C PHE A 53 -7.54 7.44 -21.46
N GLY A 54 -6.54 8.28 -21.68
CA GLY A 54 -6.59 9.72 -21.45
C GLY A 54 -6.13 10.13 -20.05
N VAL A 55 -5.40 11.25 -19.96
CA VAL A 55 -4.75 11.71 -18.71
C VAL A 55 -5.79 12.00 -17.61
N ASP A 56 -6.91 12.61 -17.95
CA ASP A 56 -7.97 12.95 -16.99
C ASP A 56 -8.66 11.69 -16.42
N ALA A 57 -8.90 10.68 -17.26
CA ALA A 57 -9.47 9.41 -16.82
C ALA A 57 -8.49 8.66 -15.90
N ALA A 58 -7.20 8.64 -16.24
CA ALA A 58 -6.16 8.04 -15.41
C ALA A 58 -6.02 8.76 -14.06
N ARG A 59 -5.99 10.10 -14.05
CA ARG A 59 -5.93 10.91 -12.82
C ARG A 59 -7.16 10.68 -11.94
N GLY A 60 -8.36 10.68 -12.52
CA GLY A 60 -9.61 10.43 -11.80
C GLY A 60 -9.71 9.03 -11.19
N ALA A 61 -9.23 8.00 -11.90
CA ALA A 61 -9.20 6.63 -11.37
C ALA A 61 -8.23 6.50 -10.20
N VAL A 62 -7.02 7.09 -10.33
CA VAL A 62 -6.01 7.10 -9.26
C VAL A 62 -6.50 7.85 -8.02
N SER A 63 -7.11 9.04 -8.19
CA SER A 63 -7.62 9.82 -7.08
C SER A 63 -8.78 9.13 -6.37
N ALA A 64 -9.70 8.50 -7.11
CA ALA A 64 -10.79 7.71 -6.53
C ALA A 64 -10.26 6.53 -5.70
N GLN A 65 -9.27 5.81 -6.22
CA GLN A 65 -8.73 4.63 -5.56
C GLN A 65 -7.92 4.99 -4.31
N LEU A 66 -7.10 6.05 -4.38
CA LEU A 66 -6.35 6.53 -3.23
C LEU A 66 -7.24 7.21 -2.20
N GLY A 67 -8.31 7.90 -2.62
CA GLY A 67 -9.34 8.42 -1.72
C GLY A 67 -10.10 7.31 -0.99
N ALA A 68 -10.37 6.18 -1.63
CA ALA A 68 -10.97 5.02 -0.97
C ALA A 68 -10.03 4.38 0.08
N LEU A 69 -8.71 4.50 -0.11
CA LEU A 69 -7.70 3.93 0.78
C LEU A 69 -7.31 4.88 1.93
N LEU A 70 -7.13 6.18 1.64
CA LEU A 70 -6.57 7.19 2.54
C LEU A 70 -7.62 8.16 3.09
N GLY A 71 -8.85 8.13 2.56
CA GLY A 71 -9.90 9.09 2.87
C GLY A 71 -9.76 10.42 2.11
N PRO A 72 -10.71 11.35 2.30
CA PRO A 72 -10.79 12.59 1.53
C PRO A 72 -9.60 13.53 1.75
N VAL A 73 -9.01 13.55 2.96
CA VAL A 73 -7.84 14.39 3.27
C VAL A 73 -6.58 13.90 2.55
N GLY A 74 -6.40 12.57 2.49
CA GLY A 74 -5.29 11.97 1.74
C GLY A 74 -5.44 12.18 0.23
N ALA A 75 -6.67 12.13 -0.29
CA ALA A 75 -6.96 12.44 -1.68
C ALA A 75 -6.64 13.91 -2.05
N ASP A 76 -7.01 14.86 -1.20
CA ASP A 76 -6.71 16.29 -1.42
C ASP A 76 -5.20 16.60 -1.35
N ALA A 77 -4.50 16.06 -0.35
CA ALA A 77 -3.05 16.21 -0.25
C ALA A 77 -2.36 15.64 -1.50
N LEU A 78 -2.88 14.53 -2.02
CA LEU A 78 -2.37 13.91 -3.22
C LEU A 78 -2.63 14.72 -4.48
N GLU A 79 -3.86 15.22 -4.64
CA GLU A 79 -4.24 16.05 -5.77
C GLU A 79 -3.35 17.29 -5.86
N LYS A 80 -3.05 17.91 -4.71
CA LYS A 80 -2.09 19.02 -4.60
C LYS A 80 -0.68 18.62 -5.02
N LEU A 81 -0.18 17.46 -4.59
CA LEU A 81 1.13 16.95 -5.02
C LEU A 81 1.18 16.69 -6.53
N LEU A 82 0.11 16.13 -7.11
CA LEU A 82 0.01 15.86 -8.54
C LEU A 82 -0.10 17.13 -9.37
N VAL A 83 -0.80 18.15 -8.87
CA VAL A 83 -0.87 19.47 -9.51
C VAL A 83 0.50 20.11 -9.50
N ALA A 84 1.14 20.21 -8.33
CA ALA A 84 2.47 20.79 -8.18
C ALA A 84 3.50 20.15 -9.12
N ALA A 85 3.50 18.82 -9.20
CA ALA A 85 4.42 18.09 -10.07
C ALA A 85 4.07 18.14 -11.57
N SER A 86 2.84 18.53 -11.93
CA SER A 86 2.44 18.77 -13.33
C SER A 86 2.75 20.19 -13.82
N THR A 87 2.86 21.16 -12.92
CA THR A 87 3.18 22.57 -13.24
C THR A 87 4.67 22.87 -13.31
N GLU A 88 5.52 22.13 -12.58
CA GLU A 88 6.97 22.36 -12.54
C GLU A 88 7.71 21.50 -13.59
N GLY A 89 8.03 22.10 -14.74
CA GLY A 89 9.07 21.61 -15.64
C GLY A 89 8.59 20.86 -16.89
N SER A 90 8.09 21.60 -17.89
CA SER A 90 7.78 21.07 -19.23
C SER A 90 9.01 20.79 -20.11
N GLY A 91 10.14 20.41 -19.51
CA GLY A 91 11.43 20.25 -20.19
C GLY A 91 11.97 18.83 -20.12
N VAL A 92 12.63 18.39 -21.20
CA VAL A 92 13.28 17.05 -21.28
C VAL A 92 14.17 16.77 -20.07
N VAL A 93 14.89 17.79 -19.57
CA VAL A 93 15.76 17.67 -18.38
C VAL A 93 14.96 17.34 -17.12
N ALA A 94 13.82 17.98 -16.89
CA ALA A 94 12.95 17.71 -15.74
C ALA A 94 12.36 16.29 -15.82
N THR A 95 11.96 15.84 -17.00
CA THR A 95 11.50 14.46 -17.23
C THR A 95 12.60 13.45 -16.91
N VAL A 96 13.84 13.69 -17.38
CA VAL A 96 14.97 12.78 -17.12
C VAL A 96 15.29 12.72 -15.63
N ILE A 97 15.34 13.86 -14.94
CA ILE A 97 15.58 13.90 -13.48
C ILE A 97 14.44 13.20 -12.73
N GLY A 98 13.18 13.45 -13.10
CA GLY A 98 12.00 12.82 -12.48
C GLY A 98 12.00 11.30 -12.64
N VAL A 99 12.33 10.80 -13.84
CA VAL A 99 12.48 9.36 -14.10
C VAL A 99 13.63 8.78 -13.29
N ALA A 100 14.78 9.47 -13.21
CA ALA A 100 15.92 8.99 -12.44
C ALA A 100 15.60 8.91 -10.94
N VAL A 101 15.01 9.97 -10.36
CA VAL A 101 14.58 10.02 -8.96
C VAL A 101 13.56 8.93 -8.66
N LEU A 102 12.61 8.69 -9.56
CA LEU A 102 11.65 7.60 -9.44
C LEU A 102 12.32 6.23 -9.43
N LEU A 103 13.20 5.96 -10.40
CA LEU A 103 13.85 4.66 -10.51
C LEU A 103 14.67 4.36 -9.25
N VAL A 104 15.34 5.38 -8.71
CA VAL A 104 16.05 5.26 -7.43
C VAL A 104 15.06 5.04 -6.29
N GLY A 105 14.08 5.92 -6.10
CA GLY A 105 13.12 5.85 -4.99
C GLY A 105 12.32 4.55 -4.95
N ALA A 106 11.76 4.12 -6.08
CA ALA A 106 11.00 2.88 -6.19
C ALA A 106 11.88 1.64 -5.93
N THR A 107 13.13 1.66 -6.38
CA THR A 107 14.08 0.58 -6.07
C THR A 107 14.43 0.57 -4.59
N THR A 108 14.68 1.73 -3.99
CA THR A 108 15.03 1.86 -2.56
C THR A 108 13.90 1.32 -1.67
N VAL A 109 12.65 1.68 -1.93
CA VAL A 109 11.50 1.17 -1.14
C VAL A 109 11.43 -0.35 -1.17
N LEU A 110 11.63 -0.96 -2.33
CA LEU A 110 11.53 -2.42 -2.48
C LEU A 110 12.73 -3.16 -1.90
N VAL A 111 13.93 -2.60 -2.04
CA VAL A 111 15.14 -3.14 -1.39
C VAL A 111 14.99 -3.06 0.12
N GLU A 112 14.55 -1.92 0.66
CA GLU A 112 14.29 -1.75 2.09
C GLU A 112 13.25 -2.77 2.58
N LEU A 113 12.12 -2.90 1.87
CA LEU A 113 11.11 -3.91 2.20
C LEU A 113 11.72 -5.32 2.18
N GLN A 114 12.56 -5.64 1.19
CA GLN A 114 13.18 -6.95 1.10
C GLN A 114 14.15 -7.24 2.22
N ASP A 115 15.00 -6.27 2.55
CA ASP A 115 15.99 -6.39 3.60
C ASP A 115 15.31 -6.45 4.97
N ASP A 116 14.20 -5.73 5.14
CA ASP A 116 13.37 -5.78 6.33
C ASP A 116 12.71 -7.14 6.54
N LEU A 117 12.09 -7.69 5.50
CA LEU A 117 11.54 -9.04 5.60
C LEU A 117 12.67 -10.07 5.80
N ASP A 118 13.77 -9.99 5.04
CA ASP A 118 14.92 -10.90 5.23
C ASP A 118 15.41 -10.89 6.68
N ARG A 119 15.42 -9.72 7.33
CA ARG A 119 15.76 -9.60 8.75
C ARG A 119 14.73 -10.25 9.67
N ILE A 120 13.44 -10.01 9.45
CA ILE A 120 12.34 -10.60 10.26
C ILE A 120 12.33 -12.13 10.17
N TRP A 121 12.60 -12.69 8.99
CA TRP A 121 12.65 -14.15 8.80
C TRP A 121 14.06 -14.75 8.96
N GLU A 122 15.02 -13.98 9.50
CA GLU A 122 16.40 -14.40 9.74
C GLU A 122 17.05 -15.09 8.52
N ALA A 123 16.82 -14.52 7.33
CA ALA A 123 17.29 -15.08 6.07
C ALA A 123 18.83 -15.11 6.01
N PRO A 124 19.43 -16.13 5.39
CA PRO A 124 20.88 -16.21 5.26
C PRO A 124 21.42 -15.06 4.40
N PRO A 125 22.65 -14.58 4.66
CA PRO A 125 23.24 -13.48 3.91
C PRO A 125 23.26 -13.82 2.41
N ARG A 126 22.80 -12.87 1.60
CA ARG A 126 22.69 -13.05 0.16
C ARG A 126 24.06 -13.26 -0.46
N LYS A 127 24.21 -14.35 -1.21
CA LYS A 127 25.45 -14.68 -1.94
C LYS A 127 25.48 -14.10 -3.37
N GLU A 128 24.42 -13.42 -3.80
CA GLU A 128 24.32 -12.86 -5.15
C GLU A 128 24.99 -11.48 -5.23
N SER A 129 25.95 -11.31 -6.15
CA SER A 129 26.67 -10.04 -6.36
C SER A 129 25.97 -9.11 -7.37
N GLY A 130 25.99 -7.81 -7.06
CA GLY A 130 25.73 -6.67 -7.95
C GLY A 130 24.57 -6.83 -8.93
N LEU A 131 24.90 -7.18 -10.19
CA LEU A 131 23.95 -7.22 -11.30
C LEU A 131 22.83 -8.27 -11.14
N LYS A 132 23.13 -9.44 -10.57
CA LYS A 132 22.12 -10.51 -10.40
C LYS A 132 21.08 -10.12 -9.36
N SER A 133 21.53 -9.54 -8.25
CA SER A 133 20.65 -8.99 -7.21
C SER A 133 19.76 -7.89 -7.80
N MET A 134 20.34 -6.98 -8.60
CA MET A 134 19.59 -5.88 -9.20
C MET A 134 18.57 -6.35 -10.25
N LEU A 135 18.91 -7.34 -11.08
CA LEU A 135 17.97 -7.93 -12.05
C LEU A 135 16.84 -8.67 -11.34
N ARG A 136 17.16 -9.46 -10.31
CA ARG A 136 16.18 -10.18 -9.51
C ARG A 136 15.25 -9.24 -8.76
N ALA A 137 15.79 -8.20 -8.14
CA ALA A 137 15.01 -7.14 -7.50
C ALA A 137 14.03 -6.54 -8.50
N ARG A 138 14.49 -6.15 -9.70
CA ARG A 138 13.62 -5.60 -10.76
C ARG A 138 12.54 -6.58 -11.22
N LEU A 139 12.86 -7.85 -11.42
CA LEU A 139 11.87 -8.86 -11.79
C LEU A 139 10.82 -9.06 -10.70
N LEU A 140 11.23 -9.05 -9.43
CA LEU A 140 10.31 -9.09 -8.28
C LEU A 140 9.47 -7.82 -8.20
N SER A 141 10.04 -6.63 -8.45
CA SER A 141 9.32 -5.36 -8.51
C SER A 141 8.24 -5.40 -9.58
N VAL A 142 8.60 -5.82 -10.80
CA VAL A 142 7.65 -5.93 -11.92
C VAL A 142 6.58 -6.97 -11.60
N GLY A 143 6.95 -8.13 -11.07
CA GLY A 143 6.00 -9.17 -10.65
C GLY A 143 5.03 -8.70 -9.56
N LEU A 144 5.53 -7.93 -8.58
CA LEU A 144 4.71 -7.36 -7.52
C LEU A 144 3.77 -6.28 -8.07
N ILE A 145 4.27 -5.36 -8.89
CA ILE A 145 3.44 -4.31 -9.52
C ILE A 145 2.34 -4.94 -10.38
N LEU A 146 2.68 -5.94 -11.19
CA LEU A 146 1.70 -6.68 -11.99
C LEU A 146 0.70 -7.44 -11.10
N GLY A 147 1.18 -8.08 -10.04
CA GLY A 147 0.33 -8.79 -9.09
C GLY A 147 -0.65 -7.86 -8.37
N ILE A 148 -0.18 -6.72 -7.88
CA ILE A 148 -1.01 -5.68 -7.25
C ILE A 148 -1.99 -5.13 -8.27
N GLY A 149 -1.53 -4.72 -9.46
CA GLY A 149 -2.39 -4.19 -10.52
C GLY A 149 -3.49 -5.17 -10.93
N PHE A 150 -3.14 -6.46 -11.10
CA PHE A 150 -4.09 -7.52 -11.36
C PHE A 150 -5.11 -7.69 -10.23
N LEU A 151 -4.65 -7.72 -8.97
CA LEU A 151 -5.52 -7.80 -7.80
C LEU A 151 -6.47 -6.59 -7.72
N LEU A 152 -6.02 -5.40 -8.06
CA LEU A 152 -6.85 -4.19 -8.10
C LEU A 152 -7.92 -4.28 -9.19
N VAL A 153 -7.57 -4.74 -10.39
CA VAL A 153 -8.55 -4.94 -11.48
C VAL A 153 -9.58 -6.00 -11.07
N VAL A 154 -9.15 -7.13 -10.51
CA VAL A 154 -10.05 -8.15 -9.98
C VAL A 154 -10.95 -7.57 -8.90
N SER A 155 -10.39 -6.81 -7.95
CA SER A 155 -11.17 -6.15 -6.89
C SER A 155 -12.22 -5.20 -7.47
N LEU A 156 -11.89 -4.43 -8.51
CA LEU A 156 -12.82 -3.52 -9.16
C LEU A 156 -13.92 -4.27 -9.92
N VAL A 157 -13.56 -5.32 -10.65
CA VAL A 157 -14.51 -6.18 -11.37
C VAL A 157 -15.46 -6.85 -10.37
N VAL A 158 -14.95 -7.39 -9.27
CA VAL A 158 -15.77 -7.99 -8.22
C VAL A 158 -16.65 -6.93 -7.54
N GLY A 159 -16.11 -5.78 -7.18
CA GLY A 159 -16.87 -4.69 -6.56
C GLY A 159 -18.00 -4.17 -7.47
N SER A 160 -17.71 -3.93 -8.75
CA SER A 160 -18.68 -3.47 -9.75
C SER A 160 -19.74 -4.51 -10.10
N THR A 161 -19.36 -5.79 -10.23
CA THR A 161 -20.32 -6.88 -10.45
C THR A 161 -21.21 -7.10 -9.22
N LEU A 162 -20.67 -7.03 -8.01
CA LEU A 162 -21.46 -7.06 -6.78
C LEU A 162 -22.45 -5.89 -6.72
N ALA A 163 -22.01 -4.68 -7.04
CA ALA A 163 -22.87 -3.49 -7.09
C ALA A 163 -23.98 -3.62 -8.15
N ALA A 164 -23.65 -4.14 -9.34
CA ALA A 164 -24.60 -4.37 -10.43
C ALA A 164 -25.63 -5.45 -10.07
N LEU A 165 -25.18 -6.57 -9.48
CA LEU A 165 -26.06 -7.64 -9.00
C LEU A 165 -26.99 -7.16 -7.87
N ALA A 166 -26.49 -6.35 -6.95
CA ALA A 166 -27.30 -5.74 -5.89
C ALA A 166 -28.43 -4.87 -6.47
N HIS A 167 -28.15 -4.12 -7.54
CA HIS A 167 -29.14 -3.30 -8.25
C HIS A 167 -30.17 -4.15 -9.01
N GLN A 168 -29.73 -5.22 -9.70
CA GLN A 168 -30.58 -6.07 -10.53
C GLN A 168 -31.55 -6.94 -9.70
N TRP A 169 -31.12 -7.43 -8.54
CA TRP A 169 -31.89 -8.43 -7.78
C TRP A 169 -32.95 -7.82 -6.85
N ARG A 170 -33.10 -6.48 -6.81
CA ARG A 170 -33.99 -5.79 -5.83
C ARG A 170 -33.87 -6.37 -4.43
N ILE A 171 -32.68 -6.89 -4.06
CA ILE A 171 -32.34 -7.17 -2.67
C ILE A 171 -32.56 -5.83 -2.01
N SER A 172 -33.57 -5.74 -1.15
CA SER A 172 -33.94 -4.47 -0.53
C SER A 172 -32.67 -3.83 -0.02
N VAL A 173 -32.27 -2.74 -0.66
CA VAL A 173 -31.05 -1.95 -0.40
C VAL A 173 -31.12 -1.31 1.01
N SER A 174 -32.14 -1.68 1.80
CA SER A 174 -32.42 -1.41 3.20
C SER A 174 -31.23 -1.62 4.15
N ASN A 175 -30.19 -2.36 3.79
CA ASN A 175 -29.01 -2.51 4.63
C ASN A 175 -27.75 -2.03 3.91
N ALA A 176 -27.53 -0.73 3.84
CA ALA A 176 -26.21 -0.14 3.53
C ALA A 176 -25.07 -0.81 4.34
N ARG A 177 -25.41 -1.31 5.54
CA ARG A 177 -24.53 -2.10 6.40
C ARG A 177 -24.06 -3.43 5.78
N THR A 178 -24.89 -4.18 5.05
CA THR A 178 -24.47 -5.46 4.44
C THR A 178 -23.54 -5.25 3.25
N LEU A 179 -23.76 -4.21 2.44
CA LEU A 179 -22.87 -3.85 1.35
C LEU A 179 -21.50 -3.39 1.87
N PHE A 180 -21.49 -2.58 2.94
CA PHE A 180 -20.26 -2.16 3.60
C PHE A 180 -19.47 -3.35 4.17
N VAL A 181 -20.14 -4.29 4.84
CA VAL A 181 -19.49 -5.50 5.39
C VAL A 181 -18.90 -6.37 4.28
N LEU A 182 -19.60 -6.50 3.14
CA LEU A 182 -19.12 -7.29 2.01
C LEU A 182 -17.89 -6.65 1.35
N ASP A 183 -17.91 -5.34 1.12
CA ASP A 183 -16.77 -4.59 0.57
C ASP A 183 -15.55 -4.64 1.51
N PHE A 184 -15.79 -4.52 2.82
CA PHE A 184 -14.74 -4.64 3.82
C PHE A 184 -14.16 -6.06 3.87
N ALA A 185 -15.00 -7.09 3.77
CA ALA A 185 -14.56 -8.48 3.71
C ALA A 185 -13.74 -8.76 2.43
N LEU A 186 -14.19 -8.24 1.28
CA LEU A 186 -13.46 -8.33 0.02
C LEU A 186 -12.08 -7.65 0.13
N SER A 187 -12.03 -6.47 0.74
CA SER A 187 -10.77 -5.76 1.02
C SER A 187 -9.82 -6.63 1.84
N ILE A 188 -10.29 -7.27 2.92
CA ILE A 188 -9.47 -8.18 3.73
C ILE A 188 -8.91 -9.32 2.88
N VAL A 189 -9.73 -9.94 2.02
CA VAL A 189 -9.28 -11.04 1.16
C VAL A 189 -8.18 -10.56 0.20
N VAL A 190 -8.40 -9.43 -0.48
CA VAL A 190 -7.43 -8.85 -1.42
C VAL A 190 -6.11 -8.53 -0.71
N PHE A 191 -6.15 -7.85 0.44
CA PHE A 191 -4.95 -7.54 1.21
C PHE A 191 -4.27 -8.80 1.76
N THR A 192 -5.03 -9.82 2.17
CA THR A 192 -4.46 -11.09 2.62
C THR A 192 -3.68 -11.77 1.50
N VAL A 193 -4.24 -11.82 0.28
CA VAL A 193 -3.53 -12.38 -0.89
C VAL A 193 -2.29 -11.56 -1.21
N LEU A 194 -2.39 -10.23 -1.17
CA LEU A 194 -1.28 -9.31 -1.42
C LEU A 194 -0.13 -9.53 -0.42
N PHE A 195 -0.42 -9.54 0.89
CA PHE A 195 0.60 -9.80 1.92
C PHE A 195 1.13 -11.23 1.84
N ALA A 196 0.31 -12.22 1.46
CA ALA A 196 0.78 -13.59 1.28
C ALA A 196 1.80 -13.70 0.14
N ILE A 197 1.58 -13.01 -0.99
CA ILE A 197 2.54 -12.94 -2.09
C ILE A 197 3.84 -12.26 -1.61
N LEU A 198 3.73 -11.13 -0.90
CA LEU A 198 4.88 -10.42 -0.35
C LEU A 198 5.70 -11.32 0.57
N PHE A 199 5.09 -11.91 1.59
CA PHE A 199 5.80 -12.76 2.55
C PHE A 199 6.34 -14.05 1.93
N LYS A 200 5.74 -14.56 0.85
CA LYS A 200 6.18 -15.80 0.21
C LYS A 200 7.31 -15.61 -0.79
N TRP A 201 7.29 -14.54 -1.58
CA TRP A 201 8.16 -14.38 -2.75
C TRP A 201 9.28 -13.37 -2.56
N LEU A 202 9.10 -12.44 -1.64
CA LEU A 202 10.04 -11.33 -1.45
C LEU A 202 11.24 -11.74 -0.57
N PRO A 203 11.06 -12.48 0.55
CA PRO A 203 12.17 -12.93 1.38
C PRO A 203 13.07 -13.98 0.68
N TYR A 204 14.36 -13.96 1.01
CA TYR A 204 15.37 -14.92 0.57
C TYR A 204 15.36 -16.22 1.41
N VAL A 205 14.18 -16.65 1.86
CA VAL A 205 14.01 -17.87 2.66
C VAL A 205 12.70 -18.57 2.31
N LYS A 206 12.70 -19.91 2.38
CA LYS A 206 11.53 -20.72 2.07
C LYS A 206 10.63 -20.82 3.30
N ILE A 207 9.55 -20.04 3.32
CA ILE A 207 8.55 -20.05 4.39
C ILE A 207 7.41 -21.01 4.01
N ALA A 208 6.87 -21.78 4.96
CA ALA A 208 5.73 -22.66 4.69
C ALA A 208 4.45 -21.84 4.45
N TRP A 209 3.59 -22.29 3.52
CA TRP A 209 2.36 -21.55 3.18
C TRP A 209 1.40 -21.38 4.35
N ARG A 210 1.38 -22.35 5.29
CA ARG A 210 0.53 -22.27 6.49
C ARG A 210 0.87 -21.06 7.37
N ASP A 211 2.16 -20.78 7.52
CA ASP A 211 2.64 -19.66 8.34
C ASP A 211 2.42 -18.32 7.61
N VAL A 212 2.60 -18.32 6.29
CA VAL A 212 2.33 -17.16 5.42
C VAL A 212 0.87 -16.72 5.51
N TRP A 213 -0.09 -17.63 5.39
CA TRP A 213 -1.51 -17.26 5.41
C TRP A 213 -1.96 -16.69 6.76
N ALA A 214 -1.47 -17.25 7.87
CA ALA A 214 -1.77 -16.75 9.20
C ALA A 214 -1.22 -15.34 9.42
N GLY A 215 0.05 -15.11 9.04
CA GLY A 215 0.67 -13.79 9.10
C GLY A 215 -0.04 -12.79 8.18
N ALA A 216 -0.27 -13.15 6.92
CA ALA A 216 -0.89 -12.27 5.93
C ALA A 216 -2.32 -11.85 6.30
N LEU A 217 -3.12 -12.76 6.87
CA LEU A 217 -4.47 -12.44 7.34
C LEU A 217 -4.43 -11.47 8.52
N LEU A 218 -3.55 -11.71 9.49
CA LEU A 218 -3.38 -10.81 10.63
C LEU A 218 -2.91 -9.42 10.17
N THR A 219 -1.94 -9.36 9.25
CA THR A 219 -1.47 -8.10 8.66
C THR A 219 -2.58 -7.40 7.88
N ALA A 220 -3.40 -8.12 7.10
CA ALA A 220 -4.51 -7.54 6.37
C ALA A 220 -5.58 -6.92 7.30
N VAL A 221 -5.88 -7.58 8.42
CA VAL A 221 -6.79 -7.04 9.43
C VAL A 221 -6.20 -5.79 10.10
N LEU A 222 -4.94 -5.85 10.52
CA LEU A 222 -4.23 -4.70 11.12
C LEU A 222 -4.09 -3.53 10.14
N PHE A 223 -3.83 -3.81 8.86
CA PHE A 223 -3.73 -2.80 7.81
C PHE A 223 -5.08 -2.09 7.60
N ASN A 224 -6.18 -2.84 7.54
CA ASN A 224 -7.51 -2.24 7.46
C ASN A 224 -7.88 -1.46 8.72
N ALA A 225 -7.53 -1.95 9.91
CA ALA A 225 -7.72 -1.19 11.14
C ALA A 225 -6.89 0.11 11.15
N GLY A 226 -5.63 0.03 10.73
CA GLY A 226 -4.71 1.16 10.64
C GLY A 226 -5.17 2.22 9.65
N ARG A 227 -5.63 1.82 8.45
CA ARG A 227 -6.17 2.75 7.46
C ARG A 227 -7.39 3.51 8.00
N LEU A 228 -8.28 2.81 8.71
CA LEU A 228 -9.46 3.43 9.33
C LEU A 228 -9.05 4.40 10.45
N ALA A 229 -8.06 4.03 11.27
CA ALA A 229 -7.53 4.89 12.32
C ALA A 229 -6.88 6.16 11.75
N ILE A 230 -6.07 6.04 10.68
CA ILE A 230 -5.47 7.18 9.96
C ILE A 230 -6.57 8.06 9.35
N GLY A 231 -7.55 7.44 8.67
CA GLY A 231 -8.67 8.16 8.08
C GLY A 231 -9.49 8.93 9.12
N TRP A 232 -9.74 8.34 10.29
CA TRP A 232 -10.40 9.00 11.41
C TRP A 232 -9.56 10.15 11.98
N TYR A 233 -8.27 9.91 12.22
CA TYR A 233 -7.34 10.93 12.74
C TYR A 233 -7.22 12.13 11.80
N LEU A 234 -6.99 11.90 10.50
CA LEU A 234 -6.90 12.96 9.50
C LEU A 234 -8.27 13.65 9.29
N GLY A 235 -9.36 12.89 9.28
CA GLY A 235 -10.72 13.43 9.14
C GLY A 235 -11.11 14.35 10.30
N SER A 236 -10.78 13.98 11.53
CA SER A 236 -10.99 14.82 12.73
C SER A 236 -10.09 16.07 12.75
N SER A 237 -8.89 15.98 12.18
CA SER A 237 -7.93 17.09 12.08
C SER A 237 -8.33 18.13 11.03
N ALA A 238 -8.94 17.70 9.92
CA ALA A 238 -9.48 18.60 8.89
C ALA A 238 -10.69 19.43 9.39
N THR A 239 -11.44 18.93 10.38
CA THR A 239 -12.47 19.70 11.10
C THR A 239 -11.92 20.54 12.26
N ALA A 240 -10.67 20.34 12.67
CA ALA A 240 -9.98 21.19 13.66
C ALA A 240 -9.26 22.36 12.95
N SER A 241 -10.01 23.11 12.14
CA SER A 241 -9.51 24.25 11.36
C SER A 241 -9.24 25.52 12.19
N THR A 242 -8.74 25.38 13.41
CA THR A 242 -8.18 26.54 14.15
C THR A 242 -6.82 26.94 13.60
N TYR A 243 -6.06 26.02 13.00
CA TYR A 243 -4.77 26.33 12.37
C TYR A 243 -4.85 26.84 10.93
N ALA A 244 -5.92 26.51 10.17
CA ALA A 244 -6.14 27.07 8.83
C ALA A 244 -6.58 28.55 8.89
N ALA A 245 -7.30 28.96 9.94
CA ALA A 245 -7.69 30.35 10.18
C ALA A 245 -6.51 31.24 10.66
N ALA A 246 -5.46 30.65 11.24
CA ALA A 246 -4.27 31.40 11.66
C ALA A 246 -3.34 31.74 10.48
N GLY A 247 -3.45 31.02 9.35
CA GLY A 247 -2.71 31.29 8.12
C GLY A 247 -3.32 32.38 7.24
N SER A 248 -4.52 32.87 7.54
CA SER A 248 -5.20 33.93 6.77
C SER A 248 -4.90 35.35 7.29
N PHE A 249 -3.86 35.50 8.12
CA PHE A 249 -3.42 36.78 8.68
C PHE A 249 -2.00 37.20 8.25
N VAL A 250 -1.47 36.63 7.16
CA VAL A 250 -0.30 37.15 6.43
C VAL A 250 -0.59 37.17 4.95
#